data_AF-A0A1M6U171-F1
#
_entry.id   AF-A0A1M6U171-F1
#
_cell.length_a   1.000
_cell.length_b   1.000
_cell.length_c   1.000
_cell.angle_alpha   90.00
_cell.angle_beta   90.00
_cell.angle_gamma   90.00
#
_symmetry.space_group_name_H-M   'P 1'
#
loop_
_entity.id
_entity.type
_entity.pdbx_description
1 polymer ?
#
loop_
_entity_poly.entity_id
_entity_poly.type
_entity_poly.pdbx_seq_one_letter_code
_entity_poly.pdbx_strand_id
1 'polypeptide(L)'
;MFCQLDQVKDVLDIAEVVRRALLQEQPENSSLAGSERKACSLIFGLLLLRDYDVFIQEGVITIKGNEHRHQWLEVYLEGEFFVLDVTLSQWTEQYEAEIPEVVFLLKEDAIEEYGYGSSEDYEWQRDAAGKSLWNKVLKALQINQTVDEVLAEISKGSEPFN
;
A
#
# COMPACT_ATOMS: atom_id res chain seq x y z
N MET A 1 -22.39 11.18 4.65
CA MET A 1 -21.82 10.42 5.78
C MET A 1 -21.38 9.11 5.17
N PHE A 2 -20.09 8.97 4.86
CA PHE A 2 -19.53 7.67 4.51
C PHE A 2 -19.54 6.84 5.79
N CYS A 3 -20.07 5.63 5.74
CA CYS A 3 -19.97 4.74 6.90
C CYS A 3 -18.56 4.14 6.94
N GLN A 4 -18.09 3.73 8.12
CA GLN A 4 -16.77 3.10 8.31
C GLN A 4 -16.54 1.95 7.32
N LEU A 5 -17.59 1.18 7.01
CA LEU A 5 -17.54 0.09 6.03
C LEU A 5 -17.25 0.58 4.60
N ASP A 6 -17.70 1.78 4.22
CA ASP A 6 -17.41 2.34 2.90
C ASP A 6 -15.93 2.74 2.80
N GLN A 7 -15.34 3.29 3.86
CA GLN A 7 -13.92 3.65 3.90
C GLN A 7 -13.04 2.41 3.82
N VAL A 8 -13.34 1.38 4.62
CA VAL A 8 -12.63 0.10 4.58
C VAL A 8 -12.72 -0.53 3.19
N LYS A 9 -13.92 -0.53 2.59
CA LYS A 9 -14.12 -1.06 1.24
C LYS A 9 -13.27 -0.32 0.20
N ASP A 10 -13.23 1.01 0.26
CA ASP A 10 -12.46 1.84 -0.69
C ASP A 10 -10.95 1.56 -0.57
N VAL A 11 -10.43 1.48 0.66
CA VAL A 11 -9.02 1.13 0.92
C VAL A 11 -8.68 -0.25 0.35
N LEU A 12 -9.52 -1.25 0.63
CA LEU A 12 -9.31 -2.62 0.15
C LEU A 12 -9.43 -2.74 -1.38
N ASP A 13 -10.37 -2.02 -1.99
CA ASP A 13 -10.51 -2.00 -3.46
C ASP A 13 -9.26 -1.40 -4.12
N ILE A 14 -8.71 -0.30 -3.58
CA ILE A 14 -7.45 0.29 -4.06
C ILE A 14 -6.30 -0.72 -3.93
N ALA A 15 -6.15 -1.32 -2.75
CA ALA A 15 -5.10 -2.28 -2.47
C ALA A 15 -5.13 -3.48 -3.43
N GLU A 16 -6.30 -4.08 -3.62
CA GLU A 16 -6.49 -5.24 -4.48
C GLU A 16 -6.24 -4.89 -5.96
N VAL A 17 -6.70 -3.72 -6.42
CA VAL A 17 -6.44 -3.27 -7.80
C VAL A 17 -4.95 -3.05 -8.04
N VAL A 18 -4.23 -2.42 -7.09
CA VAL A 18 -2.78 -2.23 -7.20
C VAL A 18 -2.06 -3.58 -7.23
N ARG A 19 -2.42 -4.50 -6.33
CA ARG A 19 -1.85 -5.86 -6.30
C ARG A 19 -2.02 -6.59 -7.63
N ARG A 20 -3.24 -6.60 -8.18
CA ARG A 20 -3.52 -7.21 -9.48
C ARG A 20 -2.71 -6.57 -10.61
N ALA A 21 -2.57 -5.25 -10.60
CA ALA A 21 -1.80 -4.53 -11.61
C ALA A 21 -0.30 -4.88 -11.55
N LEU A 22 0.25 -5.06 -10.34
CA LEU A 22 1.63 -5.51 -10.13
C LEU A 22 1.86 -6.93 -10.67
N LEU A 23 0.97 -7.87 -10.32
CA LEU A 23 1.04 -9.26 -10.82
C LEU A 23 0.96 -9.32 -12.34
N GLN A 24 0.13 -8.48 -12.96
CA GLN A 24 0.03 -8.37 -14.42
C GLN A 24 1.26 -7.71 -15.08
N GLU A 25 2.00 -6.87 -14.36
CA GLU A 25 3.25 -6.28 -14.85
C GLU A 25 4.42 -7.26 -14.75
N GLN A 26 4.38 -8.16 -13.77
CA GLN A 26 5.44 -9.13 -13.49
C GLN A 26 4.87 -10.55 -13.41
N PRO A 27 4.40 -11.14 -14.53
CA PRO A 27 3.72 -12.44 -14.51
C PRO A 27 4.62 -13.60 -14.03
N GLU A 28 5.94 -13.46 -14.11
CA GLU A 28 6.91 -14.44 -13.59
C GLU A 28 7.25 -14.22 -12.10
N ASN A 29 6.79 -13.12 -11.50
CA ASN A 29 6.99 -12.78 -10.09
C ASN A 29 5.66 -12.86 -9.34
N SER A 30 5.11 -14.08 -9.19
CA SER A 30 3.84 -14.31 -8.49
C SER A 30 3.90 -13.96 -7.00
N SER A 31 5.10 -13.91 -6.41
CA SER A 31 5.29 -13.50 -5.02
C SER A 31 5.33 -11.99 -4.83
N LEU A 32 5.48 -11.19 -5.90
CA LEU A 32 5.68 -9.74 -5.83
C LEU A 32 6.95 -9.30 -5.08
N ALA A 33 7.94 -10.19 -4.94
CA ALA A 33 9.20 -9.86 -4.28
C ALA A 33 9.85 -8.62 -4.90
N GLY A 34 10.25 -7.64 -4.07
CA GLY A 34 10.86 -6.39 -4.54
C GLY A 34 9.89 -5.36 -5.12
N SER A 35 8.56 -5.57 -4.98
CA SER A 35 7.53 -4.65 -5.48
C SER A 35 6.95 -3.73 -4.39
N GLU A 36 7.44 -3.80 -3.16
CA GLU A 36 6.95 -3.09 -1.97
C GLU A 36 6.90 -1.59 -2.23
N ARG A 37 8.01 -1.02 -2.74
CA ARG A 37 8.11 0.41 -3.02
C ARG A 37 7.12 0.88 -4.08
N LYS A 38 6.91 0.08 -5.13
CA LYS A 38 5.93 0.39 -6.19
C LYS A 38 4.52 0.34 -5.64
N ALA A 39 4.22 -0.71 -4.86
CA ALA A 39 2.92 -0.92 -4.23
C ALA A 39 2.58 0.24 -3.28
N CYS A 40 3.47 0.55 -2.34
CA CYS A 40 3.31 1.63 -1.39
C CYS A 40 3.14 2.97 -2.10
N SER A 41 3.97 3.29 -3.10
CA SER A 41 3.88 4.55 -3.84
C SER A 41 2.53 4.74 -4.55
N LEU A 42 1.98 3.69 -5.17
CA LEU A 42 0.68 3.74 -5.84
C LEU A 42 -0.46 3.89 -4.85
N ILE A 43 -0.52 3.02 -3.85
CA ILE A 43 -1.61 2.99 -2.88
C ILE A 43 -1.59 4.30 -2.08
N PHE A 44 -0.42 4.76 -1.62
CA PHE A 44 -0.27 6.05 -0.94
C PHE A 44 -0.84 7.19 -1.77
N GLY A 45 -0.43 7.33 -3.04
CA GLY A 45 -0.91 8.42 -3.89
C GLY A 45 -2.42 8.35 -4.15
N LEU A 46 -2.98 7.14 -4.31
CA LEU A 46 -4.41 6.95 -4.52
C LEU A 46 -5.23 7.24 -3.25
N LEU A 47 -4.71 6.89 -2.08
CA LEU A 47 -5.34 7.19 -0.80
C LEU A 47 -5.28 8.69 -0.48
N LEU A 48 -4.16 9.35 -0.77
CA LEU A 48 -4.08 10.82 -0.66
C LEU A 48 -5.08 11.54 -1.57
N LEU A 49 -5.27 11.04 -2.81
CA LEU A 49 -6.28 11.59 -3.74
C LEU A 49 -7.72 11.47 -3.18
N ARG A 50 -7.94 10.59 -2.21
CA ARG A 50 -9.23 10.36 -1.55
C ARG A 50 -9.30 11.00 -0.15
N ASP A 51 -8.35 11.89 0.17
CA ASP A 51 -8.24 12.60 1.45
C ASP A 51 -8.06 11.66 2.67
N TYR A 52 -7.43 10.50 2.49
CA TYR A 52 -7.03 9.66 3.63
C TYR A 52 -5.70 10.14 4.23
N ASP A 53 -5.64 10.12 5.56
CA ASP A 53 -4.40 10.24 6.31
C ASP A 53 -3.62 8.92 6.21
N VAL A 54 -2.60 8.90 5.36
CA VAL A 54 -1.78 7.71 5.07
C VAL A 54 -0.30 8.03 5.16
N PHE A 55 0.50 7.07 5.63
CA PHE A 55 1.93 7.19 5.83
C PHE A 55 2.64 5.98 5.25
N ILE A 56 3.74 6.18 4.51
CA ILE A 56 4.61 5.09 4.10
C ILE A 56 5.58 4.82 5.24
N GLN A 57 5.66 3.57 5.66
CA GLN A 57 6.60 3.11 6.66
C GLN A 57 7.69 2.27 5.99
N GLU A 58 8.94 2.50 6.38
CA GLU A 58 10.05 1.59 6.10
C GLU A 58 10.61 1.07 7.43
N GLY A 59 10.70 -0.25 7.57
CA GLY A 59 11.11 -0.85 8.83
C GLY A 59 11.47 -2.32 8.70
N VAL A 60 11.44 -3.03 9.83
CA VAL A 60 11.72 -4.46 9.89
C VAL A 60 10.45 -5.22 10.23
N ILE A 61 10.19 -6.30 9.51
CA ILE A 61 9.18 -7.30 9.88
C ILE A 61 9.88 -8.59 10.32
N THR A 62 9.28 -9.31 11.26
CA THR A 62 9.83 -10.58 11.77
C THR A 62 8.89 -11.74 11.45
N ILE A 63 9.25 -12.53 10.43
CA ILE A 63 8.47 -13.71 10.04
C ILE A 63 9.21 -14.97 10.48
N LYS A 64 8.57 -15.79 11.34
CA LYS A 64 9.16 -17.02 11.89
C LYS A 64 10.57 -16.82 12.49
N GLY A 65 10.80 -15.68 13.13
CA GLY A 65 12.08 -15.32 13.76
C GLY A 65 13.16 -14.81 12.80
N ASN A 66 12.84 -14.57 11.52
CA ASN A 66 13.74 -13.96 10.56
C ASN A 66 13.32 -12.51 10.30
N GLU A 67 14.30 -11.61 10.32
CA GLU A 67 14.10 -10.18 10.11
C GLU A 67 14.25 -9.82 8.64
N HIS A 68 13.31 -9.03 8.11
CA HIS A 68 13.31 -8.52 6.75
C HIS A 68 13.08 -7.03 6.75
N ARG A 69 13.90 -6.28 6.00
CA ARG A 69 13.58 -4.88 5.71
C ARG A 69 12.39 -4.86 4.76
N HIS A 70 11.39 -4.07 5.09
CA HIS A 70 10.11 -4.07 4.38
C HIS A 70 9.52 -2.66 4.34
N GLN A 71 8.62 -2.43 3.38
CA GLN A 71 7.82 -1.22 3.30
C GLN A 71 6.34 -1.56 3.34
N TRP A 72 5.57 -0.81 4.12
CA TRP A 72 4.11 -0.93 4.23
C TRP A 72 3.47 0.45 4.36
N LEU A 73 2.14 0.49 4.41
CA LEU A 73 1.38 1.70 4.65
C LEU A 73 0.72 1.65 6.02
N GLU A 74 0.69 2.79 6.71
CA GLU A 74 -0.18 3.01 7.86
C GLU A 74 -1.29 3.98 7.43
N VAL A 75 -2.55 3.53 7.53
CA VAL A 75 -3.73 4.32 7.21
C VAL A 75 -4.44 4.66 8.50
N TYR A 76 -4.66 5.95 8.76
CA TYR A 76 -5.35 6.42 9.96
C TYR A 76 -6.86 6.51 9.71
N LEU A 77 -7.64 5.71 10.44
CA LEU A 77 -9.09 5.66 10.33
C LEU A 77 -9.72 5.71 11.72
N GLU A 78 -10.63 6.67 11.93
CA GLU A 78 -11.47 6.78 13.15
C GLU A 78 -10.72 6.76 14.49
N GLY A 79 -9.47 7.23 14.54
CA GLY A 79 -8.68 7.25 15.77
C GLY A 79 -7.55 6.23 15.83
N GLU A 80 -7.56 5.26 14.91
CA GLU A 80 -6.69 4.09 14.95
C GLU A 80 -5.81 3.99 13.69
N PHE A 81 -4.63 3.39 13.82
CA PHE A 81 -3.75 3.09 12.69
C PHE A 81 -3.95 1.66 12.22
N PHE A 82 -4.15 1.51 10.91
CA PHE A 82 -4.22 0.23 10.22
C PHE A 82 -2.98 0.01 9.37
N VAL A 83 -2.36 -1.15 9.49
CA VAL A 83 -1.32 -1.61 8.57
C VAL A 83 -1.99 -2.12 7.31
N LEU A 84 -1.59 -1.56 6.16
CA LEU A 84 -1.98 -1.99 4.83
C LEU A 84 -0.76 -2.48 4.05
N ASP A 85 -0.81 -3.74 3.62
CA ASP A 85 0.29 -4.38 2.88
C ASP A 85 -0.23 -5.39 1.87
N VAL A 86 0.20 -5.25 0.62
CA VAL A 86 -0.20 -6.13 -0.51
C VAL A 86 0.93 -7.02 -1.00
N THR A 87 2.06 -7.00 -0.29
CA THR A 87 3.32 -7.66 -0.65
C THR A 87 3.85 -8.59 0.43
N LEU A 88 3.28 -8.59 1.64
CA LEU A 88 3.66 -9.54 2.71
C LEU A 88 3.57 -11.01 2.25
N SER A 89 2.60 -11.34 1.39
CA SER A 89 2.44 -12.69 0.84
C SER A 89 3.64 -13.19 0.03
N GLN A 90 4.63 -12.33 -0.26
CA GLN A 90 5.87 -12.72 -0.92
C GLN A 90 6.64 -13.82 -0.16
N TRP A 91 6.44 -13.90 1.15
CA TRP A 91 7.12 -14.87 2.01
C TRP A 91 6.30 -16.12 2.35
N THR A 92 5.08 -16.26 1.79
CA THR A 92 4.19 -17.41 2.01
C THR A 92 4.90 -18.75 1.75
N GLU A 93 5.55 -18.89 0.59
CA GLU A 93 6.25 -20.12 0.20
C GLU A 93 7.50 -20.36 1.05
N GLN A 94 8.28 -19.30 1.33
CA GLN A 94 9.54 -19.39 2.05
C GLN A 94 9.36 -19.87 3.50
N TYR A 95 8.26 -19.49 4.14
CA TYR A 95 8.01 -19.79 5.56
C TYR A 95 6.89 -20.80 5.80
N GLU A 96 6.35 -21.40 4.74
CA GLU A 96 5.19 -22.32 4.81
C GLU A 96 4.07 -21.73 5.69
N ALA A 97 3.81 -20.43 5.50
CA ALA A 97 2.88 -19.65 6.30
C ALA A 97 1.70 -19.18 5.46
N GLU A 98 0.47 -19.30 5.98
CA GLU A 98 -0.72 -18.77 5.32
C GLU A 98 -0.79 -17.25 5.53
N ILE A 99 -0.09 -16.49 4.68
CA ILE A 99 -0.13 -15.03 4.67
C ILE A 99 -1.18 -14.58 3.64
N PRO A 100 -2.13 -13.71 4.02
CA PRO A 100 -3.16 -13.21 3.11
C PRO A 100 -2.55 -12.36 2.00
N GLU A 101 -3.26 -12.29 0.87
CA GLU A 101 -2.84 -11.50 -0.29
C GLU A 101 -2.83 -9.99 -0.02
N VAL A 102 -3.73 -9.54 0.86
CA VAL A 102 -3.82 -8.17 1.38
C VAL A 102 -3.95 -8.26 2.89
N VAL A 103 -3.01 -7.65 3.59
CA VAL A 103 -3.08 -7.41 5.04
C VAL A 103 -3.71 -6.05 5.23
N PHE A 104 -4.80 -6.00 5.99
CA PHE A 104 -5.41 -4.76 6.45
C PHE A 104 -5.92 -4.96 7.87
N LEU A 105 -5.06 -4.68 8.85
CA LEU A 105 -5.28 -4.96 10.26
C LEU A 105 -4.95 -3.74 11.10
N LEU A 106 -5.48 -3.68 12.32
CA LEU A 106 -4.99 -2.73 13.31
C LEU A 106 -3.49 -2.93 13.51
N LYS A 107 -2.76 -1.85 13.78
CA LYS A 107 -1.31 -1.90 13.94
C LYS A 107 -0.87 -2.89 15.01
N GLU A 108 -1.58 -2.94 16.14
CA GLU A 108 -1.29 -3.88 17.23
C GLU A 108 -1.44 -5.34 16.77
N ASP A 109 -2.54 -5.67 16.08
CA ASP A 109 -2.79 -7.01 15.54
C ASP A 109 -1.76 -7.39 14.48
N ALA A 110 -1.37 -6.46 13.60
CA ALA A 110 -0.35 -6.70 12.59
C ALA A 110 1.02 -7.01 13.23
N ILE A 111 1.39 -6.29 14.31
CA ILE A 111 2.61 -6.56 15.08
C ILE A 111 2.55 -7.99 15.67
N GLU A 112 1.42 -8.37 16.28
CA GLU A 112 1.26 -9.69 16.91
C GLU A 112 1.28 -10.83 15.88
N GLU A 113 0.53 -10.69 14.78
CA GLU A 113 0.35 -11.77 13.80
C GLU A 113 1.53 -11.94 12.84
N TYR A 114 2.11 -10.82 12.39
CA TYR A 114 3.08 -10.80 11.29
C TYR A 114 4.43 -10.17 11.67
N GLY A 115 4.57 -9.72 12.91
CA GLY A 115 5.84 -9.23 13.43
C GLY A 115 6.29 -7.90 12.84
N TYR A 116 5.34 -7.03 12.43
CA TYR A 116 5.67 -5.66 12.06
C TYR A 116 6.40 -4.98 13.22
N GLY A 117 7.58 -4.43 12.95
CA GLY A 117 8.49 -3.93 13.97
C GLY A 117 8.59 -2.41 13.98
N SER A 118 9.71 -1.92 14.51
CA SER A 118 10.05 -0.49 14.44
C SER A 118 10.20 -0.04 12.99
N SER A 119 9.67 1.14 12.69
CA SER A 119 9.71 1.78 11.38
C SER A 119 9.99 3.27 11.49
N GLU A 120 10.31 3.86 10.35
CA GLU A 120 10.40 5.29 10.14
C GLU A 120 9.52 5.72 8.96
N ASP A 121 9.04 6.96 9.01
CA ASP A 121 8.31 7.55 7.90
C ASP A 121 9.21 7.64 6.67
N TYR A 122 8.71 7.12 5.56
CA TYR A 122 9.42 7.11 4.29
C TYR A 122 8.80 8.13 3.34
N GLU A 123 9.64 8.96 2.73
CA GLU A 123 9.18 9.98 1.79
C GLU A 123 8.57 9.36 0.52
N TRP A 124 7.41 9.86 0.12
CA TRP A 124 6.74 9.35 -1.07
C TRP A 124 7.56 9.60 -2.34
N GLN A 125 7.97 8.50 -2.98
CA GLN A 125 8.62 8.53 -4.28
C GLN A 125 7.58 8.43 -5.39
N ARG A 126 7.13 9.60 -5.87
CA ARG A 126 6.16 9.78 -6.96
C ARG A 126 6.44 8.88 -8.17
N ASP A 127 7.70 8.79 -8.59
CA ASP A 127 8.11 8.08 -9.80
C ASP A 127 8.51 6.62 -9.56
N ALA A 128 8.36 6.11 -8.32
CA ALA A 128 8.70 4.71 -8.01
C ALA A 128 7.86 3.72 -8.82
N ALA A 129 6.59 4.04 -9.05
CA ALA A 129 5.75 3.33 -9.99
C ALA A 129 5.79 4.01 -11.36
N GLY A 130 6.16 3.27 -12.41
CA GLY A 130 6.18 3.79 -13.77
C GLY A 130 4.78 4.16 -14.28
N LYS A 131 4.69 5.11 -15.23
CA LYS A 131 3.41 5.56 -15.82
C LYS A 131 2.54 4.42 -16.37
N SER A 132 3.16 3.34 -16.87
CA SER A 132 2.45 2.15 -17.36
C SER A 132 1.59 1.53 -16.25
N LEU A 133 2.17 1.34 -15.07
CA LEU A 133 1.50 0.74 -13.93
C LEU A 133 0.40 1.66 -13.39
N TRP A 134 0.69 2.96 -13.26
CA TRP A 134 -0.32 3.99 -12.93
C TRP A 134 -1.53 3.92 -13.86
N ASN A 135 -1.32 3.91 -15.18
CA ASN A 135 -2.42 3.85 -16.15
C ASN A 135 -3.28 2.60 -15.99
N LYS A 136 -2.67 1.44 -15.71
CA LYS A 136 -3.41 0.19 -15.45
C LYS A 136 -4.32 0.33 -14.22
N VAL A 137 -3.78 0.88 -13.14
CA VAL A 137 -4.50 1.07 -11.88
C VAL A 137 -5.63 2.09 -12.02
N LEU A 138 -5.36 3.27 -12.59
CA LEU A 138 -6.39 4.31 -12.81
C LEU A 138 -7.54 3.78 -13.67
N LYS A 139 -7.22 3.04 -14.74
CA LYS A 139 -8.23 2.42 -15.60
C LYS A 139 -9.08 1.40 -14.83
N ALA A 140 -8.46 0.55 -14.01
CA ALA A 140 -9.16 -0.45 -13.21
C ALA A 140 -10.06 0.17 -12.14
N LEU A 141 -9.64 1.30 -11.55
CA LEU A 141 -10.44 2.10 -10.60
C LEU A 141 -11.46 3.03 -11.29
N GLN A 142 -11.53 3.02 -12.63
CA GLN A 142 -12.41 3.89 -13.41
C GLN A 142 -12.16 5.39 -13.18
N ILE A 143 -10.92 5.76 -12.86
CA ILE A 143 -10.46 7.15 -12.74
C ILE A 143 -10.11 7.64 -14.15
N ASN A 144 -10.84 8.65 -14.62
CA ASN A 144 -10.71 9.17 -15.99
C ASN A 144 -9.61 10.23 -16.17
N GLN A 145 -8.99 10.67 -15.07
CA GLN A 145 -7.86 11.59 -15.11
C GLN A 145 -6.62 10.90 -15.68
N THR A 146 -5.77 11.67 -16.35
CA THR A 146 -4.45 11.21 -16.78
C THR A 146 -3.51 11.05 -15.58
N VAL A 147 -2.47 10.23 -15.73
CA VAL A 147 -1.44 10.06 -14.69
C VAL A 147 -0.82 11.41 -14.30
N ASP A 148 -0.57 12.28 -15.28
CA ASP A 148 0.07 13.58 -15.00
C ASP A 148 -0.86 14.51 -14.21
N GLU A 149 -2.17 14.46 -14.45
CA GLU A 149 -3.17 15.21 -13.67
C GLU A 149 -3.27 14.68 -12.23
N VAL A 150 -3.40 13.36 -12.07
CA VAL A 150 -3.47 12.71 -10.74
C VAL A 150 -2.24 13.04 -9.91
N LEU A 151 -1.05 12.85 -10.48
CA LEU A 151 0.19 13.11 -9.75
C LEU A 151 0.37 14.61 -9.44
N ALA A 152 -0.10 15.51 -10.30
CA ALA A 152 -0.08 16.95 -10.02
C ALA A 152 -1.05 17.34 -8.90
N GLU A 153 -2.21 16.68 -8.81
CA GLU A 153 -3.20 16.90 -7.75
C GLU A 153 -2.65 16.47 -6.38
N ILE A 154 -2.09 15.26 -6.30
CA ILE A 154 -1.48 14.74 -5.06
C ILE A 154 -0.35 15.67 -4.59
N SER A 155 0.49 16.15 -5.50
CA SER A 155 1.58 17.08 -5.16
C SER A 155 1.11 18.45 -4.66
N LYS A 156 -0.08 18.92 -5.07
CA LYS A 156 -0.64 20.19 -4.56
C LYS A 156 -1.31 20.01 -3.20
N GLY A 157 -1.94 18.86 -2.96
CA GLY A 157 -2.56 18.55 -1.68
C GLY A 157 -1.55 18.30 -0.54
N SER A 158 -0.28 18.08 -0.88
CA SER A 158 0.82 17.86 0.07
C SER A 158 1.63 19.14 0.39
N GLU A 159 1.27 20.30 -0.17
CA GLU A 159 1.83 21.58 0.25
C GLU A 159 1.20 22.01 1.59
N PRO A 160 2.00 22.33 2.64
CA PRO A 160 1.44 22.89 3.87
C PRO A 160 0.78 24.23 3.53
N PHE A 161 -0.47 24.41 3.97
CA PHE A 161 -1.14 25.71 3.91
C PHE A 161 -0.23 26.77 4.55
N ASN A 162 0.35 27.66 3.74
CA ASN A 162 1.05 28.87 4.18
C ASN A 162 0.06 29.95 4.61
#